data_AF-A0A497HV66-F1
#
_entry.id   AF-A0A497HV66-F1
#
_cell.length_a   1.000
_cell.length_b   1.000
_cell.length_c   1.000
_cell.angle_alpha   90.00
_cell.angle_beta   90.00
_cell.angle_gamma   90.00
#
_symmetry.space_group_name_H-M   'P 1'
#
loop_
_entity.id
_entity.type
_entity.pdbx_description
1 polymer ?
#
loop_
_entity_poly.entity_id
_entity_poly.type
_entity_poly.pdbx_seq_one_letter_code
_entity_poly.pdbx_strand_id
1 'polypeptide(L)'
;MWPEEEVKMAEDLKELAERHEHLAEYINRYVKEGGEMPEYREVLTEELVTVRRPNIIYPVGDPIFIHVHYDDAKGKFYTAVEPSLTPEERSKLERIKRMILEMAPEASDFETKEEFKEVLEKMLDK
;
A
#
# COMPACT_ATOMS: atom_id res chain seq x y z
N MET A 1 -23.10 -9.70 -29.07
CA MET A 1 -21.66 -9.83 -28.81
C MET A 1 -21.23 -8.56 -28.14
N TRP A 2 -21.17 -8.59 -26.82
CA TRP A 2 -20.72 -7.50 -25.96
C TRP A 2 -19.32 -7.90 -25.47
N PRO A 3 -18.37 -6.97 -25.27
CA PRO A 3 -17.00 -7.36 -24.91
C PRO A 3 -17.00 -8.04 -23.53
N GLU A 4 -16.55 -9.30 -23.49
CA GLU A 4 -16.61 -10.22 -22.35
C GLU A 4 -15.50 -9.98 -21.30
N GLU A 5 -15.04 -8.74 -21.07
CA GLU A 5 -13.77 -8.52 -20.35
C GLU A 5 -13.81 -7.70 -19.04
N GLU A 6 -14.95 -7.22 -18.55
CA GLU A 6 -14.96 -6.40 -17.32
C GLU A 6 -16.07 -6.73 -16.32
N VAL A 7 -16.12 -7.99 -15.87
CA VAL A 7 -16.67 -8.28 -14.53
C VAL A 7 -15.77 -9.31 -13.86
N LYS A 8 -14.60 -8.86 -13.37
CA LYS A 8 -14.05 -9.53 -12.19
C LYS A 8 -15.06 -9.30 -11.09
N MET A 9 -15.63 -10.39 -10.57
CA MET A 9 -16.54 -10.32 -9.44
C MET A 9 -15.78 -9.66 -8.28
N ALA A 10 -16.30 -8.56 -7.73
CA ALA A 10 -15.69 -7.92 -6.57
C ALA A 10 -15.45 -8.97 -5.47
N GLU A 11 -14.19 -9.21 -5.12
CA GLU A 11 -13.81 -10.13 -4.03
C GLU A 11 -14.34 -9.57 -2.69
N ASP A 12 -14.75 -10.44 -1.78
CA ASP A 12 -15.16 -10.01 -0.44
C ASP A 12 -13.92 -9.51 0.33
N LEU A 13 -14.10 -8.47 1.15
CA LEU A 13 -13.05 -7.92 2.02
C LEU A 13 -12.41 -9.00 2.89
N LYS A 14 -13.19 -10.01 3.29
CA LYS A 14 -12.69 -11.15 4.07
C LYS A 14 -11.70 -12.00 3.28
N GLU A 15 -12.00 -12.31 2.02
CA GLU A 15 -11.10 -13.10 1.17
C GLU A 15 -9.79 -12.36 0.90
N LEU A 16 -9.88 -11.03 0.68
CA LEU A 16 -8.69 -10.18 0.55
C LEU A 16 -7.87 -10.15 1.83
N ALA A 17 -8.50 -10.06 3.00
CA ALA A 17 -7.81 -10.09 4.28
C ALA A 17 -7.13 -11.45 4.54
N GLU A 18 -7.71 -12.56 4.07
CA GLU A 18 -7.08 -13.90 4.16
C GLU A 18 -5.83 -14.01 3.28
N ARG A 19 -5.80 -13.32 2.14
CA ARG A 19 -4.65 -13.30 1.21
C ARG A 19 -3.58 -12.27 1.60
N HIS A 20 -3.97 -11.22 2.31
CA HIS A 20 -3.11 -10.07 2.64
C HIS A 20 -3.07 -9.83 4.16
N GLU A 21 -2.05 -10.38 4.83
CA GLU A 21 -1.89 -10.29 6.28
C GLU A 21 -1.96 -8.85 6.82
N HIS A 22 -1.27 -7.91 6.17
CA HIS A 22 -1.28 -6.49 6.55
C HIS A 22 -2.68 -5.85 6.48
N LEU A 23 -3.53 -6.28 5.54
CA LEU A 23 -4.92 -5.81 5.44
C LEU A 23 -5.74 -6.36 6.60
N ALA A 24 -5.60 -7.66 6.92
CA ALA A 24 -6.27 -8.27 8.07
C ALA A 24 -5.86 -7.60 9.39
N GLU A 25 -4.57 -7.38 9.61
CA GLU A 25 -4.07 -6.69 10.80
C GLU A 25 -4.61 -5.28 10.93
N TYR A 26 -4.66 -4.55 9.81
CA TYR A 26 -5.19 -3.20 9.78
C TYR A 26 -6.68 -3.16 10.14
N ILE A 27 -7.52 -3.96 9.49
CA ILE A 27 -8.97 -4.01 9.74
C ILE A 27 -9.24 -4.42 11.20
N ASN A 28 -8.55 -5.45 11.69
CA ASN A 28 -8.69 -5.90 13.07
C ASN A 28 -8.36 -4.81 14.09
N ARG A 29 -7.33 -4.00 13.82
CA ARG A 29 -6.95 -2.88 14.67
C ARG A 29 -7.98 -1.77 14.60
N TYR A 30 -8.38 -1.38 13.40
CA TYR A 30 -9.37 -0.33 13.17
C TYR A 30 -10.70 -0.62 13.89
N VAL A 31 -11.20 -1.86 13.78
CA VAL A 31 -12.43 -2.28 14.47
C VAL A 31 -12.26 -2.31 15.99
N LYS A 32 -11.10 -2.78 16.49
CA LYS A 32 -10.80 -2.75 17.94
C LYS A 32 -10.73 -1.34 18.51
N GLU A 33 -10.30 -0.37 17.71
CA GLU A 33 -10.23 1.05 18.08
C GLU A 33 -11.60 1.74 18.03
N GLY A 34 -12.66 1.04 17.63
CA GLY A 34 -14.04 1.52 17.60
C GLY A 34 -14.56 1.88 16.21
N GLY A 35 -13.78 1.62 15.16
CA GLY A 35 -14.24 1.73 13.77
C GLY A 35 -15.28 0.67 13.42
N GLU A 36 -16.20 1.00 12.51
CA GLU A 36 -17.12 0.03 11.94
C GLU A 36 -16.42 -0.79 10.83
N MET A 37 -16.93 -1.98 10.51
CA MET A 37 -16.35 -2.78 9.42
C MET A 37 -16.39 -2.00 8.10
N PRO A 38 -15.25 -1.77 7.41
CA PRO A 38 -15.22 -1.03 6.16
C PRO A 38 -15.92 -1.78 5.03
N GLU A 39 -16.50 -1.05 4.08
CA GLU A 39 -16.99 -1.61 2.83
C GLU A 39 -15.84 -1.73 1.83
N TYR A 40 -15.67 -2.89 1.19
CA TYR A 40 -14.73 -3.04 0.09
C TYR A 40 -15.33 -2.59 -1.25
N ARG A 41 -14.56 -1.84 -2.02
CA ARG A 41 -14.90 -1.43 -3.39
C ARG A 41 -13.68 -1.60 -4.29
N GLU A 42 -13.79 -2.36 -5.37
CA GLU A 42 -12.71 -2.49 -6.35
C GLU A 42 -12.50 -1.18 -7.15
N VAL A 43 -13.59 -0.46 -7.43
CA VAL A 43 -13.59 0.82 -8.15
C VAL A 43 -14.33 1.87 -7.35
N LEU A 44 -13.74 3.07 -7.23
CA LEU A 44 -14.41 4.23 -6.65
C LEU A 44 -15.36 4.87 -7.68
N THR A 45 -16.63 5.03 -7.31
CA THR A 45 -17.62 5.77 -8.11
C THR A 45 -17.71 7.23 -7.66
N GLU A 46 -18.17 8.12 -8.56
CA GLU A 46 -18.36 9.55 -8.25
C GLU A 46 -19.31 9.79 -7.06
N GLU A 47 -20.26 8.88 -6.83
CA GLU A 47 -21.20 8.93 -5.71
C GLU A 47 -20.49 9.00 -4.35
N LEU A 48 -19.32 8.34 -4.23
CA LEU A 48 -18.54 8.28 -3.00
C LEU A 48 -17.91 9.62 -2.61
N VAL A 49 -17.73 10.54 -3.58
CA VAL A 49 -17.24 11.90 -3.31
C VAL A 49 -18.18 12.65 -2.36
N THR A 50 -19.49 12.41 -2.51
CA THR A 50 -20.54 13.10 -1.75
C THR A 50 -20.81 12.48 -0.38
N VAL A 51 -20.29 11.27 -0.11
CA VAL A 51 -20.46 10.60 1.17
C VAL A 51 -19.80 11.43 2.28
N ARG A 52 -20.61 11.82 3.28
CA ARG A 52 -20.14 12.70 4.37
C ARG A 52 -19.22 11.97 5.35
N ARG A 53 -19.54 10.73 5.67
CA ARG A 53 -18.78 9.86 6.58
C ARG A 53 -18.39 8.57 5.86
N PRO A 54 -17.38 8.59 4.97
CA PRO A 54 -16.93 7.37 4.30
C PRO A 54 -16.36 6.36 5.31
N ASN A 55 -16.42 5.08 4.95
CA ASN A 55 -15.76 3.96 5.61
C ASN A 55 -15.52 2.85 4.56
N ILE A 56 -14.56 3.09 3.66
CA ILE A 56 -14.41 2.35 2.40
C ILE A 56 -12.95 1.97 2.19
N ILE A 57 -12.68 0.71 1.86
CA ILE A 57 -11.38 0.22 1.44
C ILE A 57 -11.41 -0.10 -0.05
N TYR A 58 -10.41 0.39 -0.79
CA TYR A 58 -10.23 0.07 -2.22
C TYR A 58 -8.76 -0.18 -2.57
N PRO A 59 -8.46 -1.02 -3.57
CA PRO A 59 -7.09 -1.30 -3.98
C PRO A 59 -6.53 -0.17 -4.86
N VAL A 60 -5.21 0.05 -4.80
CA VAL A 60 -4.50 1.03 -5.66
C VAL A 60 -3.27 0.46 -6.38
N GLY A 61 -2.95 -0.81 -6.14
CA GLY A 61 -1.78 -1.50 -6.70
C GLY A 61 -1.39 -2.72 -5.90
N ASP A 62 -0.28 -3.36 -6.25
CA ASP A 62 0.17 -4.62 -5.64
C ASP A 62 1.04 -4.38 -4.39
N PRO A 63 0.73 -4.99 -3.23
CA PRO A 63 -0.58 -5.16 -2.62
C PRO A 63 -0.84 -3.98 -1.66
N ILE A 64 -1.39 -2.88 -2.17
CA ILE A 64 -1.64 -1.64 -1.41
C ILE A 64 -3.12 -1.28 -1.50
N PHE A 65 -3.71 -1.00 -0.35
CA PHE A 65 -5.09 -0.53 -0.23
C PHE A 65 -5.13 0.88 0.37
N ILE A 66 -6.19 1.62 0.06
CA ILE A 66 -6.50 2.88 0.72
C ILE A 66 -7.79 2.70 1.51
N HIS A 67 -7.73 3.02 2.79
CA HIS A 67 -8.91 3.16 3.62
C HIS A 67 -9.32 4.63 3.72
N VAL A 68 -10.48 4.95 3.14
CA VAL A 68 -11.11 6.25 3.28
C VAL A 68 -12.11 6.20 4.42
N HIS A 69 -11.81 6.89 5.51
CA HIS A 69 -12.68 6.93 6.69
C HIS A 69 -12.90 8.33 7.20
N TYR A 70 -13.89 8.49 8.08
CA TYR A 70 -14.19 9.77 8.71
C TYR A 70 -13.85 9.73 10.20
N ASP A 71 -13.09 10.72 10.63
CA ASP A 71 -12.78 10.99 12.04
C ASP A 71 -13.55 12.25 12.47
N ASP A 72 -14.23 12.19 13.62
CA ASP A 72 -15.06 13.31 14.10
C ASP A 72 -14.27 14.58 14.41
N ALA A 73 -12.99 14.47 14.78
CA ALA A 73 -12.16 15.62 15.13
C ALA A 73 -11.48 16.25 13.91
N LYS A 74 -11.19 15.45 12.88
CA LYS A 74 -10.31 15.87 11.78
C LYS A 74 -10.91 15.72 10.38
N GLY A 75 -12.08 15.10 10.23
CA GLY A 75 -12.79 14.94 8.97
C GLY A 75 -12.38 13.70 8.17
N LYS A 76 -12.33 13.80 6.84
CA LYS A 76 -12.00 12.66 5.95
C LYS A 76 -10.51 12.34 5.99
N PHE A 77 -10.17 11.06 6.18
CA PHE A 77 -8.83 10.50 6.15
C PHE A 77 -8.65 9.53 4.98
N TYR A 78 -7.42 9.46 4.48
CA TYR A 78 -6.97 8.46 3.53
C TYR A 78 -5.76 7.76 4.14
N THR A 79 -5.96 6.53 4.59
CA THR A 79 -4.90 5.74 5.22
C THR A 79 -4.41 4.68 4.23
N ALA A 80 -3.13 4.71 3.91
CA ALA A 80 -2.50 3.63 3.15
C ALA A 80 -2.37 2.39 4.05
N VAL A 81 -2.78 1.25 3.51
CA VAL A 81 -2.71 -0.06 4.13
C VAL A 81 -1.79 -0.89 3.25
N GLU A 82 -0.56 -1.07 3.71
CA GLU A 82 0.54 -1.68 2.96
C GLU A 82 1.32 -2.66 3.84
N PRO A 83 2.04 -3.63 3.25
CA PRO A 83 2.93 -4.50 3.99
C PRO A 83 3.95 -3.72 4.81
N SER A 84 4.12 -4.10 6.06
CA SER A 84 5.14 -3.53 6.94
C SER A 84 6.33 -4.48 7.03
N LEU A 85 7.54 -3.91 7.08
CA LEU A 85 8.74 -4.69 7.33
C LEU A 85 8.73 -5.22 8.76
N THR A 86 8.98 -6.52 8.90
CA THR A 86 9.29 -7.13 10.19
C THR A 86 10.57 -6.52 10.79
N PRO A 87 10.81 -6.65 12.11
CA PRO A 87 12.06 -6.19 12.72
C PRO A 87 13.32 -6.77 12.07
N GLU A 88 13.25 -8.03 11.63
CA GLU A 88 14.36 -8.71 10.93
C GLU A 88 14.59 -8.12 9.53
N GLU A 89 13.54 -7.95 8.73
CA GLU A 89 13.63 -7.32 7.41
C GLU A 89 14.09 -5.87 7.51
N ARG A 90 13.64 -5.13 8.52
CA ARG A 90 14.13 -3.77 8.79
C ARG A 90 15.62 -3.77 9.10
N SER A 91 16.10 -4.71 9.92
CA SER A 91 17.54 -4.87 10.19
C SER A 91 18.33 -5.21 8.91
N LYS A 92 17.80 -6.09 8.08
CA LYS A 92 18.38 -6.44 6.77
C LYS A 92 18.42 -5.23 5.84
N LEU A 93 17.34 -4.45 5.74
CA LEU A 93 17.27 -3.23 4.95
C LEU A 93 18.35 -2.22 5.41
N GLU A 94 18.48 -2.00 6.71
CA GLU A 94 19.49 -1.08 7.24
C GLU A 94 20.92 -1.56 6.95
N ARG A 95 21.16 -2.88 6.93
CA ARG A 95 22.45 -3.43 6.49
C ARG A 95 22.71 -3.19 5.01
N ILE A 96 21.72 -3.43 4.14
CA ILE A 96 21.84 -3.18 2.69
C ILE A 96 22.13 -1.70 2.44
N LYS A 97 21.41 -0.79 3.09
CA LYS A 97 21.65 0.66 2.98
C LYS A 97 23.07 1.04 3.38
N ARG A 98 23.61 0.45 4.46
CA ARG A 98 25.01 0.69 4.86
C ARG A 98 26.00 0.23 3.80
N MET A 99 25.79 -0.95 3.21
CA MET A 99 26.64 -1.46 2.12
C MET A 99 26.60 -0.53 0.90
N ILE A 100 25.41 -0.06 0.51
CA ILE A 100 25.25 0.92 -0.58
C ILE A 100 26.02 2.20 -0.26
N LEU A 101 25.93 2.71 0.98
CA LEU A 101 26.64 3.91 1.40
C LEU A 101 28.16 3.74 1.38
N GLU A 102 28.67 2.56 1.74
CA GLU A 102 30.10 2.22 1.65
C GLU A 102 30.59 2.17 0.20
N MET A 103 29.75 1.75 -0.74
CA MET A 103 30.05 1.73 -2.18
C MET A 103 29.85 3.08 -2.87
N ALA A 104 29.09 3.99 -2.26
CA ALA A 104 28.73 5.29 -2.86
C ALA A 104 29.93 6.14 -3.32
N PRO A 105 31.10 6.17 -2.64
CA PRO A 105 32.26 6.91 -3.12
C PRO A 105 32.87 6.37 -4.42
N GLU A 106 32.66 5.09 -4.72
CA GLU A 106 33.14 4.43 -5.96
C GLU A 106 32.06 4.40 -7.05
N ALA A 107 30.87 4.92 -6.76
CA ALA A 107 29.77 5.00 -7.69
C ALA A 107 30.12 5.87 -8.90
N SER A 108 29.58 5.53 -10.05
CA SER A 108 29.56 6.46 -11.19
C SER A 108 28.67 7.66 -10.86
N ASP A 109 29.06 8.85 -11.31
CA ASP A 109 28.19 10.03 -11.26
C ASP A 109 26.90 9.77 -12.05
N PHE A 110 25.82 10.41 -11.62
CA PHE A 110 24.50 10.35 -12.25
C PHE A 110 23.86 11.74 -12.23
N GLU A 111 23.12 12.09 -13.27
CA GLU A 111 22.40 13.37 -13.36
C GLU A 111 20.88 13.17 -13.47
N THR A 112 20.44 11.98 -13.86
CA THR A 112 19.04 11.61 -14.03
C THR A 112 18.57 10.54 -13.05
N LYS A 113 17.25 10.38 -12.92
CA LYS A 113 16.67 9.34 -12.07
C LYS A 113 16.94 7.93 -12.61
N GLU A 114 16.95 7.81 -13.93
CA GLU A 114 17.19 6.58 -14.65
C GLU A 114 18.64 6.10 -14.42
N GLU A 115 19.62 6.99 -14.59
CA GLU A 115 21.03 6.69 -14.30
C GLU A 115 21.25 6.34 -12.82
N PHE A 116 20.60 7.07 -11.90
CA PHE A 116 20.67 6.75 -10.47
C PHE A 116 20.15 5.34 -10.18
N LYS A 117 19.05 4.94 -10.83
CA LYS A 117 18.49 3.59 -10.69
C LYS A 117 19.47 2.52 -11.19
N GLU A 118 20.09 2.73 -12.35
CA GLU A 118 21.10 1.79 -12.88
C GLU A 118 22.33 1.65 -11.96
N VAL A 119 22.78 2.75 -11.36
CA VAL A 119 23.88 2.73 -10.38
C VAL A 119 23.49 1.94 -9.14
N LEU A 120 22.30 2.15 -8.61
CA LEU A 120 21.79 1.40 -7.46
C LEU A 120 21.65 -0.11 -7.75
N GLU A 121 21.12 -0.48 -8.92
CA GLU A 121 20.99 -1.89 -9.33
C GLU A 121 22.37 -2.57 -9.38
N LYS A 122 23.37 -1.93 -9.96
CA LYS A 122 24.76 -2.44 -9.98
C LYS A 122 25.36 -2.62 -8.59
N MET A 123 24.98 -1.78 -7.61
CA MET A 123 25.42 -1.92 -6.22
C MET A 123 24.72 -3.06 -5.49
N LEU A 124 23.46 -3.33 -5.83
CA LEU A 124 22.67 -4.40 -5.21
C LEU A 124 23.02 -5.80 -5.73
N ASP A 125 23.52 -5.90 -6.96
CA ASP A 125 23.91 -7.16 -7.61
C ASP A 125 25.30 -7.69 -7.20
N LYS A 126 26.05 -6.96 -6.36
CA LYS A 126 27.38 -7.37 -5.84
C LYS A 126 27.27 -8.11 -4.50
#